data_AF-A0A370L9F4-F1
#
_entry.id   AF-A0A370L9F4-F1
#
_cell.length_a   1.000
_cell.length_b   1.000
_cell.length_c   1.000
_cell.angle_alpha   90.00
_cell.angle_beta   90.00
_cell.angle_gamma   90.00
#
_symmetry.space_group_name_H-M   'P 1'
#
loop_
_entity.id
_entity.type
_entity.pdbx_description
1 polymer ?
#
loop_
_entity_poly.entity_id
_entity_poly.type
_entity_poly.pdbx_seq_one_letter_code
_entity_poly.pdbx_strand_id
1 'polypeptide(L)'
;MQAFAKQMQPMSASNAEILKRLATLDLSNLNETDVREAFLAPLIDTLGYIRGSDYTVLTEQQYALNPLFLSVGSKRIKLDYRFNTYRTGFWLLEAKEGTATDPNTPPQITSDMIGQAHFYAHHREVDCPLFGVSNGWFTNLYDRDSENPLDPVLSIPQRDIVARYSELYALIGFDQITFRLKRSLLKRIEQVLSADVDLSRGEEFVRAVAVAAASARPKVLENFRKAAAVVEAQNDREFFDYLDNAHTWEAIDTLLQAGLSMGDLGKASDRLAVRVAQYQGSNQYLFFHKLLLKDTRPVSTEYYFNSLHLLGNIAMRPALADVCYGGGTALTPITEIYAEYADLLVHHLMARPELRLMWALEAVSRRLCKRFLVSADVTRDTILGHVEIQRFINSEERNAFLGPSPARTLLQIVDHTTMGATGRFFAKYYNPRNRSFAFPVALAEYQGLERAAMSLETKTEGAYVELKKSLGGGWSELTFIDSQNRSFDRLGHGVCDVISSYPALLSALSERTWARIEFLARLGNPFAKTCLQKIGRAEPTPHPDVASELITIFDPSQHD
;
A
#
# COMPACT_ATOMS: atom_id res chain seq x y z
N MET A 1 7.75 -15.39 -15.86
CA MET A 1 7.04 -14.45 -16.75
C MET A 1 8.02 -13.44 -17.35
N GLN A 2 8.40 -13.58 -18.62
CA GLN A 2 9.19 -12.58 -19.36
C GLN A 2 8.26 -11.52 -20.00
N ALA A 3 7.46 -10.81 -19.21
CA ALA A 3 6.67 -9.70 -19.75
C ALA A 3 7.57 -8.48 -19.95
N PHE A 4 7.68 -7.95 -21.17
CA PHE A 4 8.59 -6.84 -21.53
C PHE A 4 8.12 -5.45 -21.04
N ALA A 5 6.91 -5.34 -20.53
CA ALA A 5 6.29 -4.12 -20.00
C ALA A 5 5.45 -4.47 -18.76
N LYS A 6 5.17 -3.49 -17.89
CA LYS A 6 4.19 -3.63 -16.79
C LYS A 6 2.79 -3.85 -17.34
N GLN A 7 1.84 -4.23 -16.46
CA GLN A 7 0.44 -4.24 -16.86
C GLN A 7 0.04 -2.83 -17.28
N MET A 8 -0.34 -2.68 -18.55
CA MET A 8 -0.86 -1.42 -19.06
C MET A 8 -2.21 -1.13 -18.40
N GLN A 9 -2.40 0.11 -17.93
CA GLN A 9 -3.70 0.51 -17.44
C GLN A 9 -4.72 0.49 -18.58
N PRO A 10 -6.00 0.17 -18.31
CA PRO A 10 -7.05 0.30 -19.29
C PRO A 10 -7.06 1.73 -19.83
N MET A 11 -7.09 1.87 -21.15
CA MET A 11 -7.19 3.17 -21.80
C MET A 11 -8.48 3.87 -21.37
N SER A 12 -8.37 5.12 -20.90
CA SER A 12 -9.53 5.93 -20.54
C SER A 12 -10.40 6.21 -21.77
N ALA A 13 -11.70 6.43 -21.56
CA ALA A 13 -12.62 6.77 -22.65
C ALA A 13 -12.16 8.03 -23.41
N SER A 14 -11.66 9.03 -22.68
CA SER A 14 -11.08 10.26 -23.25
C SER A 14 -9.86 9.96 -24.14
N ASN A 15 -8.91 9.14 -23.68
CA ASN A 15 -7.74 8.78 -24.48
C ASN A 15 -8.15 7.98 -25.73
N ALA A 16 -9.13 7.08 -25.61
CA ALA A 16 -9.63 6.33 -26.76
C ALA A 16 -10.28 7.24 -27.81
N GLU A 17 -10.99 8.29 -27.41
CA GLU A 17 -11.54 9.30 -28.32
C GLU A 17 -10.45 10.12 -29.00
N ILE A 18 -9.42 10.55 -28.25
CA ILE A 18 -8.27 11.26 -28.81
C ILE A 18 -7.60 10.40 -29.89
N LEU A 19 -7.29 9.13 -29.60
CA LEU A 19 -6.64 8.25 -30.57
C LEU A 19 -7.50 8.00 -31.82
N LYS A 20 -8.81 7.85 -31.66
CA LYS A 20 -9.74 7.73 -32.80
C LYS A 20 -9.71 8.97 -33.67
N ARG A 21 -9.72 10.18 -33.06
CA ARG A 21 -9.61 11.44 -33.77
C ARG A 21 -8.28 11.55 -34.52
N LEU A 22 -7.18 11.17 -33.87
CA LEU A 22 -5.84 11.19 -34.47
C LEU A 22 -5.73 10.24 -35.66
N ALA A 23 -6.36 9.07 -35.61
CA ALA A 23 -6.35 8.08 -36.69
C ALA A 23 -7.07 8.55 -37.97
N THR A 24 -7.98 9.51 -37.85
CA THR A 24 -8.77 10.07 -38.96
C THR A 24 -8.40 11.51 -39.32
N LEU A 25 -7.38 12.08 -38.65
CA LEU A 25 -6.93 13.44 -38.91
C LEU A 25 -6.37 13.57 -40.33
N ASP A 26 -6.79 14.59 -41.07
CA ASP A 26 -6.18 14.89 -42.37
C ASP A 26 -4.87 15.65 -42.16
N LEU A 27 -3.77 15.02 -42.55
CA LEU A 27 -2.41 15.53 -42.39
C LEU A 27 -1.85 16.16 -43.67
N SER A 28 -2.58 16.08 -44.80
CA SER A 28 -2.07 16.39 -46.14
C SER A 28 -1.55 17.82 -46.33
N ASN A 29 -2.07 18.77 -45.55
CA ASN A 29 -1.71 20.19 -45.60
C ASN A 29 -1.02 20.69 -44.32
N LEU A 30 -0.61 19.80 -43.42
CA LEU A 30 -0.04 20.20 -42.13
C LEU A 30 1.48 20.36 -42.24
N ASN A 31 1.97 21.56 -41.93
CA ASN A 31 3.39 21.81 -41.77
C ASN A 31 3.91 21.20 -40.44
N GLU A 32 5.22 21.30 -40.18
CA GLU A 32 5.84 20.74 -38.97
C GLU A 32 5.21 21.26 -37.66
N THR A 33 4.90 22.56 -37.58
CA THR A 33 4.25 23.16 -36.40
C THR A 33 2.84 22.61 -36.22
N ASP A 34 2.09 22.47 -37.31
CA ASP A 34 0.73 21.93 -37.26
C ASP A 34 0.72 20.45 -36.85
N VAL A 35 1.67 19.65 -37.37
CA VAL A 35 1.85 18.24 -36.95
C VAL A 35 2.16 18.16 -35.46
N ARG A 36 3.03 19.04 -34.95
CA ARG A 36 3.37 19.13 -33.53
C ARG A 36 2.14 19.39 -32.66
N GLU A 37 1.31 20.37 -33.02
CA GLU A 37 0.18 20.78 -32.19
C GLU A 37 -1.07 19.92 -32.37
N ALA A 38 -1.41 19.56 -33.61
CA ALA A 38 -2.65 18.84 -33.92
C ALA A 38 -2.52 17.32 -33.74
N PHE A 39 -1.32 16.75 -33.92
CA PHE A 39 -1.09 15.31 -33.85
C PHE A 39 -0.21 14.89 -32.67
N LEU A 40 1.03 15.41 -32.58
CA LEU A 40 2.00 14.92 -31.60
C LEU A 40 1.66 15.31 -30.16
N ALA A 41 1.26 16.56 -29.91
CA ALA A 41 0.90 16.98 -28.56
C ALA A 41 -0.25 16.14 -27.95
N PRO A 42 -1.38 15.91 -28.65
CA PRO A 42 -2.41 15.00 -28.14
C PRO A 42 -1.92 13.55 -27.95
N LEU A 43 -1.08 13.02 -28.85
CA LEU A 43 -0.50 11.69 -28.69
C LEU A 43 0.38 11.60 -27.44
N ILE A 44 1.22 12.60 -27.22
CA ILE A 44 2.09 12.72 -26.04
C ILE A 44 1.26 12.77 -24.75
N ASP A 45 0.15 13.52 -24.74
CA ASP A 45 -0.76 13.56 -23.61
C ASP A 45 -1.36 12.18 -23.31
N THR A 46 -1.74 11.41 -24.34
CA THR A 46 -2.23 10.03 -24.14
C THR A 46 -1.18 9.10 -23.52
N LEU A 47 0.11 9.31 -23.84
CA LEU A 47 1.25 8.58 -23.26
C LEU A 47 1.52 8.95 -21.79
N GLY A 48 0.82 9.96 -21.26
CA GLY A 48 0.85 10.39 -19.86
C GLY A 48 1.93 11.41 -19.53
N TYR A 49 2.56 12.02 -20.54
CA TYR A 49 3.53 13.10 -20.32
C TYR A 49 2.82 14.45 -20.24
N ILE A 50 2.99 15.15 -19.12
CA ILE A 50 2.31 16.43 -18.86
C ILE A 50 3.34 17.47 -18.46
N ARG A 51 3.30 18.64 -19.11
CA ARG A 51 4.21 19.76 -18.82
C ARG A 51 4.11 20.17 -17.34
N GLY A 52 5.26 20.24 -16.66
CA GLY A 52 5.33 20.65 -15.26
C GLY A 52 5.04 19.54 -14.25
N SER A 53 4.76 18.31 -14.70
CA SER A 53 4.67 17.13 -13.85
C SER A 53 6.04 16.46 -13.64
N ASP A 54 6.09 15.40 -12.81
CA ASP A 54 7.29 14.55 -12.69
C ASP A 54 7.58 13.76 -13.99
N TYR A 55 6.57 13.62 -14.86
CA TYR A 55 6.64 13.04 -16.19
C TYR A 55 6.48 14.14 -17.24
N THR A 56 7.44 15.06 -17.27
CA THR A 56 7.33 16.25 -18.12
C THR A 56 7.91 16.04 -19.50
N VAL A 57 7.25 16.64 -20.48
CA VAL A 57 7.85 16.94 -21.78
C VAL A 57 8.46 18.33 -21.75
N LEU A 58 9.69 18.47 -22.25
CA LEU A 58 10.36 19.74 -22.49
C LEU A 58 10.32 20.00 -24.00
N THR A 59 9.79 21.14 -24.40
CA THR A 59 9.72 21.54 -25.80
C THR A 59 10.83 22.53 -26.15
N GLU A 60 11.25 22.51 -27.41
CA GLU A 60 12.13 23.52 -28.05
C GLU A 60 13.42 23.83 -27.27
N GLN A 61 14.04 22.79 -26.73
CA GLN A 61 15.30 22.93 -26.00
C GLN A 61 16.44 23.28 -26.96
N GLN A 62 17.28 24.24 -26.56
CA GLN A 62 18.47 24.64 -27.32
C GLN A 62 19.73 24.20 -26.59
N TYR A 63 20.58 23.44 -27.28
CA TYR A 63 21.88 23.01 -26.76
C TYR A 63 23.02 23.54 -27.62
N ALA A 64 24.17 23.81 -27.00
CA ALA A 64 25.36 24.25 -27.72
C ALA A 64 25.95 23.05 -28.49
N LEU A 65 26.23 23.22 -29.79
CA LEU A 65 26.86 22.15 -30.57
C LEU A 65 28.27 21.86 -30.01
N ASN A 66 28.59 20.60 -29.80
CA ASN A 66 29.95 20.22 -29.43
C ASN A 66 30.90 20.46 -30.64
N PRO A 67 32.07 21.10 -30.42
CA PRO A 67 33.00 21.48 -31.48
C PRO A 67 33.57 20.32 -32.31
N LEU A 68 33.45 19.07 -31.85
CA LEU A 68 33.85 17.88 -32.59
C LEU A 68 32.85 17.46 -33.68
N PHE A 69 31.71 18.13 -33.80
CA PHE A 69 30.71 17.84 -34.83
C PHE A 69 30.61 18.98 -35.85
N LEU A 70 30.98 18.68 -37.09
CA LEU A 70 30.88 19.59 -38.23
C LEU A 70 29.40 19.71 -38.66
N SER A 71 28.77 20.85 -38.37
CA SER A 71 27.56 21.26 -39.09
C SER A 71 27.88 22.55 -39.86
N VAL A 72 27.60 22.56 -41.16
CA VAL A 72 27.74 23.76 -41.99
C VAL A 72 26.59 24.71 -41.62
N GLY A 73 26.86 25.67 -40.73
CA GLY A 73 26.01 26.85 -40.54
C GLY A 73 25.26 26.97 -39.21
N SER A 74 25.07 25.89 -38.41
CA SER A 74 24.42 26.01 -37.09
C SER A 74 25.39 25.81 -35.93
N LYS A 75 25.30 26.68 -34.91
CA LYS A 75 26.02 26.56 -33.63
C LYS A 75 25.18 25.95 -32.51
N ARG A 76 23.91 25.61 -32.78
CA ARG A 76 22.94 25.13 -31.78
C ARG A 76 22.09 23.98 -32.32
N ILE A 77 21.76 23.07 -31.43
CA ILE A 77 20.77 22.00 -31.64
C ILE A 77 19.43 22.51 -31.11
N LYS A 78 18.36 22.43 -31.90
CA LYS A 78 16.98 22.69 -31.45
C LYS A 78 16.24 21.35 -31.45
N LEU A 79 15.77 20.92 -30.29
CA LEU A 79 15.01 19.68 -30.11
C LEU A 79 13.53 19.98 -29.97
N ASP A 80 12.68 19.26 -30.69
CA ASP A 80 11.23 19.44 -30.59
C ASP A 80 10.69 19.00 -29.25
N TYR A 81 10.92 17.74 -28.88
CA TYR A 81 10.47 17.17 -27.61
C TYR A 81 11.57 16.35 -26.94
N ARG A 82 11.76 16.57 -25.64
CA ARG A 82 12.54 15.72 -24.75
C ARG A 82 11.67 15.30 -23.58
N PHE A 83 11.63 14.00 -23.29
CA PHE A 83 10.76 13.44 -22.27
C PHE A 83 11.55 13.05 -21.04
N ASN A 84 11.14 13.59 -19.91
CA ASN A 84 11.78 13.39 -18.63
C ASN A 84 10.89 12.62 -17.68
N THR A 85 11.45 11.61 -17.03
CA THR A 85 10.85 10.94 -15.88
C THR A 85 11.69 11.31 -14.65
N TYR A 86 11.07 11.95 -13.66
CA TYR A 86 11.73 12.50 -12.47
C TYR A 86 12.96 13.37 -12.79
N ARG A 87 12.85 14.20 -13.84
CA ARG A 87 13.89 15.13 -14.35
C ARG A 87 15.09 14.47 -15.03
N THR A 88 15.04 13.18 -15.32
CA THR A 88 16.02 12.49 -16.16
C THR A 88 15.41 12.21 -17.52
N GLY A 89 16.10 12.62 -18.60
CA GLY A 89 15.67 12.38 -19.97
C GLY A 89 15.93 10.95 -20.39
N PHE A 90 14.94 10.29 -20.98
CA PHE A 90 15.05 8.89 -21.43
C PHE A 90 14.73 8.70 -22.91
N TRP A 91 14.00 9.63 -23.52
CA TRP A 91 13.80 9.62 -24.96
C TRP A 91 13.50 11.03 -25.48
N LEU A 92 13.60 11.17 -26.80
CA LEU A 92 13.29 12.40 -27.54
C LEU A 92 12.44 12.08 -28.76
N LEU A 93 11.74 13.07 -29.29
CA LEU A 93 10.94 12.97 -30.49
C LEU A 93 11.19 14.20 -31.36
N GLU A 94 11.56 13.95 -32.61
CA GLU A 94 11.72 14.96 -33.66
C GLU A 94 10.47 14.97 -34.54
N ALA A 95 9.89 16.15 -34.76
CA ALA A 95 8.77 16.35 -35.65
C ALA A 95 9.25 16.65 -37.07
N LYS A 96 8.45 16.27 -38.07
CA LYS A 96 8.67 16.59 -39.48
C LYS A 96 7.35 16.97 -40.14
N GLU A 97 7.44 17.60 -41.31
CA GLU A 97 6.28 18.01 -42.08
C GLU A 97 5.45 16.81 -42.57
N GLY A 98 4.13 16.95 -42.49
CA GLY A 98 3.17 15.95 -42.95
C GLY A 98 2.66 16.19 -44.37
N THR A 99 3.11 17.27 -45.01
CA THR A 99 2.60 17.73 -46.31
C THR A 99 2.70 16.62 -47.37
N ALA A 100 1.57 16.25 -47.97
CA ALA A 100 1.49 15.15 -48.94
C ALA A 100 0.69 15.60 -50.17
N THR A 101 1.26 15.42 -51.37
CA THR A 101 0.57 15.73 -52.62
C THR A 101 -0.61 14.78 -52.87
N ASP A 102 -0.53 13.54 -52.38
CA ASP A 102 -1.59 12.55 -52.38
C ASP A 102 -1.69 11.92 -50.98
N PRO A 103 -2.83 12.04 -50.27
CA PRO A 103 -3.06 11.41 -48.97
C PRO A 103 -2.95 9.87 -48.98
N ASN A 104 -3.03 9.22 -50.15
CA ASN A 104 -2.84 7.77 -50.28
C ASN A 104 -1.37 7.37 -50.41
N THR A 105 -0.48 8.33 -50.66
CA THR A 105 0.96 8.13 -50.80
C THR A 105 1.71 9.08 -49.84
N PRO A 106 1.61 8.84 -48.51
CA PRO A 106 2.17 9.74 -47.52
C PRO A 106 3.70 9.79 -47.58
N PRO A 107 4.31 10.94 -47.23
CA PRO A 107 5.76 11.10 -47.18
C PRO A 107 6.36 10.08 -46.20
N GLN A 108 7.44 9.43 -46.64
CA GLN A 108 8.18 8.46 -45.82
C GLN A 108 9.22 9.18 -44.96
N ILE A 109 9.52 8.60 -43.80
CA ILE A 109 10.62 9.07 -42.95
C ILE A 109 11.95 8.66 -43.61
N THR A 110 12.79 9.63 -43.93
CA THR A 110 14.06 9.41 -44.67
C THR A 110 15.23 9.16 -43.72
N SER A 111 16.32 8.58 -44.24
CA SER A 111 17.56 8.36 -43.48
C SER A 111 18.15 9.63 -42.88
N ASP A 112 18.00 10.77 -43.57
CA ASP A 112 18.52 12.05 -43.09
C ASP A 112 17.73 12.56 -41.87
N MET A 113 16.41 12.36 -41.87
CA MET A 113 15.56 12.69 -40.72
C MET A 113 15.91 11.81 -39.51
N ILE A 114 16.16 10.52 -39.74
CA ILE A 114 16.59 9.57 -38.69
C ILE A 114 17.97 9.97 -38.18
N GLY A 115 18.91 10.26 -39.07
CA GLY A 115 20.27 10.67 -38.74
C GLY A 115 20.32 11.93 -37.87
N GLN A 116 19.45 12.90 -38.13
CA GLN A 116 19.31 14.11 -37.31
C GLN A 116 18.87 13.77 -35.87
N ALA A 117 17.81 12.98 -35.69
CA ALA A 117 17.32 12.61 -34.37
C ALA A 117 18.30 11.71 -33.61
N HIS A 118 18.95 10.77 -34.31
CA HIS A 118 20.01 9.92 -33.78
C HIS A 118 21.22 10.73 -33.28
N PHE A 119 21.58 11.78 -34.03
CA PHE A 119 22.63 12.72 -33.63
C PHE A 119 22.27 13.46 -32.34
N TYR A 120 21.01 13.92 -32.21
CA TYR A 120 20.55 14.58 -30.99
C TYR A 120 20.54 13.63 -29.78
N ALA A 121 20.22 12.36 -29.98
CA ALA A 121 20.22 11.34 -28.93
C ALA A 121 21.62 11.09 -28.33
N HIS A 122 22.68 11.31 -29.12
CA HIS A 122 24.08 11.21 -28.71
C HIS A 122 24.64 12.47 -28.04
N HIS A 123 23.91 13.59 -28.05
CA HIS A 123 24.39 14.83 -27.47
C HIS A 123 24.57 14.68 -25.95
N ARG A 124 25.72 15.06 -25.39
CA ARG A 124 26.08 14.87 -23.97
C ARG A 124 25.03 15.37 -22.98
N GLU A 125 24.34 16.47 -23.29
CA GLU A 125 23.31 17.05 -22.41
C GLU A 125 21.93 16.41 -22.59
N VAL A 126 21.73 15.65 -23.67
CA VAL A 126 20.48 14.96 -24.03
C VAL A 126 20.54 13.50 -23.60
N ASP A 127 21.57 12.78 -24.05
CA ASP A 127 21.94 11.40 -23.72
C ASP A 127 20.72 10.47 -23.55
N CYS A 128 19.95 10.33 -24.63
CA CYS A 128 18.72 9.56 -24.62
C CYS A 128 18.93 8.20 -25.30
N PRO A 129 18.65 7.07 -24.63
CA PRO A 129 18.79 5.74 -25.24
C PRO A 129 17.76 5.44 -26.34
N LEU A 130 16.62 6.11 -26.33
CA LEU A 130 15.58 5.98 -27.35
C LEU A 130 15.35 7.33 -28.04
N PHE A 131 15.03 7.29 -29.32
CA PHE A 131 14.62 8.48 -30.07
C PHE A 131 13.51 8.14 -31.06
N GLY A 132 12.67 9.12 -31.35
CA GLY A 132 11.58 8.98 -32.29
C GLY A 132 11.63 10.03 -33.39
N VAL A 133 11.06 9.69 -34.53
CA VAL A 133 10.79 10.61 -35.64
C VAL A 133 9.34 10.42 -36.04
N SER A 134 8.60 11.52 -36.16
CA SER A 134 7.22 11.47 -36.62
C SER A 134 6.87 12.64 -37.54
N ASN A 135 6.18 12.32 -38.63
CA ASN A 135 5.61 13.29 -39.57
C ASN A 135 4.07 13.28 -39.53
N GLY A 136 3.49 12.75 -38.45
CA GLY A 136 2.05 12.52 -38.31
C GLY A 136 1.58 11.23 -39.01
N TRP A 137 2.02 10.98 -40.25
CA TRP A 137 1.65 9.78 -41.00
C TRP A 137 2.29 8.51 -40.45
N PHE A 138 3.54 8.61 -40.03
CA PHE A 138 4.29 7.54 -39.38
C PHE A 138 4.89 8.04 -38.08
N THR A 139 4.82 7.21 -37.05
CA THR A 139 5.55 7.42 -35.79
C THR A 139 6.53 6.27 -35.63
N ASN A 140 7.82 6.57 -35.79
CA ASN A 140 8.90 5.59 -35.70
C ASN A 140 9.72 5.82 -34.43
N LEU A 141 10.03 4.74 -33.72
CA LEU A 141 10.90 4.70 -32.56
C LEU A 141 12.13 3.85 -32.85
N TYR A 142 13.28 4.30 -32.37
CA TYR A 142 14.58 3.70 -32.61
C TYR A 142 15.35 3.52 -31.29
N ASP A 143 16.24 2.53 -31.26
CA ASP A 143 17.21 2.33 -30.18
C ASP A 143 18.56 2.88 -30.66
N ARG A 144 19.06 3.87 -29.92
CA ARG A 144 20.34 4.55 -30.21
C ARG A 144 21.50 3.56 -30.29
N ASP A 145 21.48 2.56 -29.41
CA ASP A 145 22.58 1.63 -29.22
C ASP A 145 22.29 0.27 -29.91
N SER A 146 21.46 0.26 -30.95
CA SER A 146 21.20 -0.92 -31.80
C SER A 146 22.30 -1.11 -32.84
N GLU A 147 22.44 -2.34 -33.35
CA GLU A 147 23.42 -2.65 -34.41
C GLU A 147 23.16 -1.87 -35.70
N ASN A 148 21.88 -1.66 -36.03
CA ASN A 148 21.46 -0.83 -37.14
C ASN A 148 20.50 0.29 -36.65
N PRO A 149 21.00 1.50 -36.37
CA PRO A 149 20.20 2.60 -35.83
C PRO A 149 19.18 3.18 -36.83
N LEU A 150 19.20 2.73 -38.10
CA LEU A 150 18.19 3.08 -39.09
C LEU A 150 16.96 2.17 -39.05
N ASP A 151 17.05 1.02 -38.37
CA ASP A 151 15.92 0.10 -38.25
C ASP A 151 15.03 0.50 -37.06
N PRO A 152 13.75 0.80 -37.29
CA PRO A 152 12.86 1.16 -36.19
C PRO A 152 12.58 -0.05 -35.30
N VAL A 153 12.69 0.16 -33.99
CA VAL A 153 12.17 -0.75 -32.96
C VAL A 153 10.65 -0.88 -33.09
N LEU A 154 9.99 0.21 -33.47
CA LEU A 154 8.56 0.26 -33.72
C LEU A 154 8.26 1.32 -34.77
N SER A 155 7.44 0.97 -35.76
CA SER A 155 6.87 1.90 -36.73
C SER A 155 5.36 1.71 -36.76
N ILE A 156 4.62 2.80 -36.49
CA ILE A 156 3.15 2.80 -36.48
C ILE A 156 2.64 3.81 -37.50
N PRO A 157 1.88 3.38 -38.51
CA PRO A 157 1.09 4.26 -39.36
C PRO A 157 -0.02 4.94 -38.55
N GLN A 158 -0.35 6.19 -38.88
CA GLN A 158 -1.41 6.99 -38.27
C GLN A 158 -2.72 6.22 -38.13
N ARG A 159 -3.15 5.53 -39.19
CA ARG A 159 -4.42 4.78 -39.25
C ARG A 159 -4.47 3.62 -38.25
N ASP A 160 -3.31 3.07 -37.90
CA ASP A 160 -3.18 1.92 -37.00
C ASP A 160 -2.93 2.33 -35.55
N ILE A 161 -2.81 3.64 -35.27
CA ILE A 161 -2.46 4.14 -33.93
C ILE A 161 -3.41 3.60 -32.87
N VAL A 162 -4.72 3.46 -33.16
CA VAL A 162 -5.70 2.93 -32.19
C VAL A 162 -5.43 1.45 -31.88
N ALA A 163 -5.17 0.64 -32.91
CA ALA A 163 -4.97 -0.79 -32.76
C ALA A 163 -3.61 -1.12 -32.12
N ARG A 164 -2.58 -0.33 -32.44
CA ARG A 164 -1.18 -0.57 -32.05
C ARG A 164 -0.69 0.36 -30.95
N TYR A 165 -1.58 1.17 -30.35
CA TYR A 165 -1.23 2.08 -29.25
C TYR A 165 -0.54 1.36 -28.08
N SER A 166 -1.00 0.16 -27.76
CA SER A 166 -0.44 -0.63 -26.66
C SER A 166 1.03 -0.99 -26.89
N GLU A 167 1.46 -1.20 -28.14
CA GLU A 167 2.87 -1.39 -28.49
C GLU A 167 3.66 -0.11 -28.20
N LEU A 168 3.16 1.04 -28.64
CA LEU A 168 3.80 2.34 -28.39
C LEU A 168 3.95 2.62 -26.89
N TYR A 169 2.85 2.47 -26.14
CA TYR A 169 2.81 2.72 -24.71
C TYR A 169 3.75 1.77 -23.94
N ALA A 170 3.82 0.49 -24.33
CA ALA A 170 4.73 -0.47 -23.72
C ALA A 170 6.23 -0.10 -23.88
N LEU A 171 6.58 0.70 -24.90
CA LEU A 171 7.95 1.15 -25.14
C LEU A 171 8.29 2.43 -24.39
N ILE A 172 7.42 3.43 -24.48
CA ILE A 172 7.71 4.82 -24.12
C ILE A 172 6.63 5.47 -23.24
N GLY A 173 5.65 4.71 -22.75
CA GLY A 173 4.69 5.21 -21.76
C GLY A 173 5.44 5.71 -20.51
N PHE A 174 4.88 6.74 -19.86
CA PHE A 174 5.55 7.46 -18.77
C PHE A 174 6.03 6.55 -17.62
N ASP A 175 5.28 5.48 -17.33
CA ASP A 175 5.56 4.49 -16.29
C ASP A 175 6.25 3.22 -16.81
N GLN A 176 6.40 3.07 -18.13
CA GLN A 176 7.01 1.90 -18.78
C GLN A 176 8.49 2.10 -19.10
N ILE A 177 8.89 3.31 -19.49
CA ILE A 177 10.21 3.55 -20.09
C ILE A 177 11.37 3.16 -19.17
N THR A 178 11.31 3.54 -17.89
CA THR A 178 12.38 3.21 -16.93
C THR A 178 12.44 1.71 -16.64
N PHE A 179 11.31 1.03 -16.63
CA PHE A 179 11.23 -0.43 -16.43
C PHE A 179 11.87 -1.18 -17.60
N ARG A 180 11.54 -0.79 -18.83
CA ARG A 180 12.13 -1.34 -20.05
C ARG A 180 13.65 -1.13 -20.09
N LEU A 181 14.11 0.10 -19.85
CA LEU A 181 15.53 0.44 -19.92
C LEU A 181 16.36 -0.34 -18.90
N LYS A 182 15.89 -0.47 -17.65
CA LYS A 182 16.56 -1.30 -16.63
C LYS A 182 16.71 -2.75 -17.09
N ARG A 183 15.69 -3.34 -17.72
CA ARG A 183 15.76 -4.72 -18.24
C ARG A 183 16.68 -4.86 -19.44
N SER A 184 16.66 -3.89 -20.37
CA SER A 184 17.60 -3.87 -21.49
C SER A 184 19.04 -3.80 -20.99
N LEU A 185 19.31 -2.96 -19.98
CA LEU A 185 20.61 -2.85 -19.34
C LEU A 185 21.04 -4.17 -18.69
N LEU A 186 20.14 -4.86 -17.97
CA LEU A 186 20.45 -6.17 -17.37
C LEU A 186 20.84 -7.21 -18.43
N LYS A 187 20.15 -7.25 -19.57
CA LYS A 187 20.52 -8.15 -20.68
C LYS A 187 21.89 -7.80 -21.27
N ARG A 188 22.20 -6.50 -21.44
CA ARG A 188 23.52 -6.04 -21.91
C ARG A 188 24.62 -6.41 -20.92
N ILE A 189 24.36 -6.25 -19.63
CA ILE A 189 25.27 -6.69 -18.56
C ILE A 189 25.51 -8.20 -18.66
N GLU A 190 24.46 -9.01 -18.79
CA GLU A 190 24.57 -10.46 -18.96
C GLU A 190 25.41 -10.84 -20.18
N GLN A 191 25.17 -10.19 -21.33
CA GLN A 191 25.93 -10.41 -22.56
C GLN A 191 27.42 -10.08 -22.39
N VAL A 192 27.74 -8.93 -21.79
CA VAL A 192 29.13 -8.51 -21.56
C VAL A 192 29.84 -9.45 -20.58
N LEU A 193 29.21 -9.75 -19.45
CA LEU A 193 29.79 -10.65 -18.43
C LEU A 193 29.95 -12.08 -18.95
N SER A 194 29.10 -12.53 -19.86
CA SER A 194 29.23 -13.85 -20.49
C SER A 194 30.45 -13.96 -21.42
N ALA A 195 31.00 -12.83 -21.85
CA ALA A 195 32.23 -12.78 -22.66
C ALA A 195 33.50 -12.66 -21.80
N ASP A 196 33.38 -12.46 -20.48
CA ASP A 196 34.53 -12.33 -19.59
C ASP A 196 35.20 -13.68 -19.32
N VAL A 197 36.54 -13.66 -19.30
CA VAL A 197 37.39 -14.84 -19.01
C VAL A 197 37.89 -14.85 -17.56
N ASP A 198 37.86 -13.70 -16.87
CA ASP A 198 38.37 -13.52 -15.51
C ASP A 198 37.23 -13.26 -14.52
N LEU A 199 37.00 -14.22 -13.61
CA LEU A 199 35.96 -14.15 -12.59
C LEU A 199 36.12 -12.96 -11.64
N SER A 200 37.35 -12.49 -11.40
CA SER A 200 37.60 -11.37 -10.48
C SER A 200 37.07 -10.03 -11.00
N ARG A 201 37.05 -9.86 -12.33
CA ARG A 201 36.46 -8.68 -13.00
C ARG A 201 34.95 -8.63 -12.86
N GLY A 202 34.30 -9.79 -12.88
CA GLY A 202 32.86 -9.90 -12.61
C GLY A 202 32.50 -9.35 -11.23
N GLU A 203 33.27 -9.70 -10.20
CA GLU A 203 33.05 -9.16 -8.85
C GLU A 203 33.31 -7.66 -8.74
N GLU A 204 34.34 -7.14 -9.43
CA GLU A 204 34.62 -5.72 -9.51
C GLU A 204 33.44 -4.95 -10.14
N PHE A 205 32.91 -5.47 -11.24
CA PHE A 205 31.73 -4.90 -11.89
C PHE A 205 30.52 -4.88 -10.95
N VAL A 206 30.24 -5.98 -10.24
CA VAL A 206 29.15 -6.04 -9.26
C VAL A 206 29.33 -4.98 -8.16
N ARG A 207 30.55 -4.81 -7.64
CA ARG A 207 30.86 -3.75 -6.65
C ARG A 207 30.62 -2.36 -7.23
N ALA A 208 31.04 -2.11 -8.47
CA ALA A 208 30.83 -0.82 -9.14
C ALA A 208 29.34 -0.51 -9.34
N VAL A 209 28.53 -1.50 -9.75
CA VAL A 209 27.06 -1.36 -9.86
C VAL A 209 26.44 -1.07 -8.49
N ALA A 210 26.88 -1.75 -7.44
CA ALA A 210 26.40 -1.50 -6.08
C ALA A 210 26.71 -0.08 -5.60
N VAL A 211 27.92 0.44 -5.89
CA VAL A 211 28.32 1.82 -5.59
C VAL A 211 27.49 2.84 -6.37
N ALA A 212 27.22 2.58 -7.67
CA ALA A 212 26.37 3.44 -8.48
C ALA A 212 24.93 3.48 -7.95
N ALA A 213 24.36 2.33 -7.58
CA ALA A 213 23.04 2.23 -6.97
C ALA A 213 22.98 2.97 -5.62
N ALA A 214 24.01 2.84 -4.78
CA ALA A 214 24.11 3.55 -3.51
C ALA A 214 24.19 5.07 -3.71
N SER A 215 24.94 5.53 -4.71
CA SER A 215 25.04 6.95 -5.07
C SER A 215 23.74 7.55 -5.60
N ALA A 216 22.91 6.75 -6.30
CA ALA A 216 21.60 7.18 -6.77
C ALA A 216 20.53 7.22 -5.66
N ARG A 217 20.72 6.46 -4.57
CA ARG A 217 19.73 6.27 -3.49
C ARG A 217 19.20 7.58 -2.89
N PRO A 218 20.01 8.61 -2.56
CA PRO A 218 19.49 9.86 -2.01
C PRO A 218 18.48 10.53 -2.94
N LYS A 219 18.73 10.51 -4.26
CA LYS A 219 17.82 11.09 -5.24
C LYS A 219 16.54 10.27 -5.39
N VAL A 220 16.65 8.94 -5.37
CA VAL A 220 15.48 8.04 -5.34
C VAL A 220 14.63 8.29 -4.09
N LEU A 221 15.25 8.50 -2.92
CA LEU A 221 14.54 8.83 -1.68
C LEU A 221 13.85 10.20 -1.75
N GLU A 222 14.47 11.20 -2.37
CA GLU A 222 13.83 12.50 -2.60
C GLU A 222 12.59 12.36 -3.50
N ASN A 223 12.71 11.64 -4.62
CA ASN A 223 11.60 11.38 -5.54
C ASN A 223 10.50 10.58 -4.84
N PHE A 224 10.88 9.57 -4.05
CA PHE A 224 9.96 8.78 -3.23
C PHE A 224 9.16 9.65 -2.27
N ARG A 225 9.80 10.56 -1.52
CA ARG A 225 9.09 11.43 -0.56
C ARG A 225 8.06 12.33 -1.26
N LYS A 226 8.38 12.85 -2.44
CA LYS A 226 7.45 13.68 -3.24
C LYS A 226 6.26 12.86 -3.72
N ALA A 227 6.52 11.69 -4.31
CA ALA A 227 5.47 10.80 -4.77
C ALA A 227 4.59 10.29 -3.61
N ALA A 228 5.21 9.93 -2.48
CA ALA A 228 4.52 9.48 -1.28
C ALA A 228 3.52 10.52 -0.77
N ALA A 229 3.91 11.79 -0.70
CA ALA A 229 3.00 12.86 -0.25
C ALA A 229 1.77 13.01 -1.15
N VAL A 230 1.94 12.86 -2.47
CA VAL A 230 0.82 12.91 -3.43
C VAL A 230 -0.10 11.69 -3.26
N VAL A 231 0.47 10.49 -3.16
CA VAL A 231 -0.28 9.25 -2.96
C VAL A 231 -1.01 9.26 -1.62
N GLU A 232 -0.37 9.72 -0.55
CA GLU A 232 -0.99 9.86 0.77
C GLU A 232 -2.17 10.83 0.73
N ALA A 233 -2.01 12.00 0.11
CA ALA A 233 -3.10 12.97 -0.05
C ALA A 233 -4.25 12.47 -0.92
N GLN A 234 -3.99 11.57 -1.87
CA GLN A 234 -5.02 10.91 -2.67
C GLN A 234 -5.74 9.82 -1.87
N ASN A 235 -4.99 8.97 -1.17
CA ASN A 235 -5.54 7.92 -0.32
C ASN A 235 -6.40 8.52 0.80
N ASP A 236 -5.94 9.61 1.43
CA ASP A 236 -6.72 10.33 2.44
C ASP A 236 -8.05 10.81 1.85
N ARG A 237 -8.03 11.41 0.65
CA ARG A 237 -9.26 11.87 -0.04
C ARG A 237 -10.22 10.71 -0.31
N GLU A 238 -9.73 9.60 -0.87
CA GLU A 238 -10.55 8.41 -1.13
C GLU A 238 -11.10 7.79 0.15
N PHE A 239 -10.28 7.74 1.21
CA PHE A 239 -10.68 7.24 2.51
C PHE A 239 -11.76 8.09 3.16
N PHE A 240 -11.63 9.42 3.11
CA PHE A 240 -12.65 10.34 3.61
C PHE A 240 -13.92 10.30 2.77
N ASP A 241 -13.80 10.22 1.44
CA ASP A 241 -14.97 10.05 0.56
C ASP A 241 -15.71 8.75 0.88
N TYR A 242 -15.00 7.65 1.12
CA TYR A 242 -15.61 6.41 1.62
C TYR A 242 -16.32 6.64 2.95
N LEU A 243 -15.69 7.30 3.93
CA LEU A 243 -16.29 7.52 5.25
C LEU A 243 -17.53 8.41 5.22
N ASP A 244 -17.58 9.35 4.28
CA ASP A 244 -18.68 10.29 4.11
C ASP A 244 -19.89 9.63 3.47
N ASN A 245 -19.65 8.73 2.51
CA ASN A 245 -20.69 8.08 1.74
C ASN A 245 -21.12 6.71 2.30
N ALA A 246 -20.24 6.01 3.03
CA ALA A 246 -20.56 4.71 3.62
C ALA A 246 -21.67 4.84 4.66
N HIS A 247 -22.50 3.82 4.81
CA HIS A 247 -23.42 3.77 5.95
C HIS A 247 -22.60 3.64 7.25
N THR A 248 -22.94 4.39 8.31
CA THR A 248 -22.17 4.35 9.57
C THR A 248 -22.02 2.93 10.13
N TRP A 249 -23.02 2.07 9.91
CA TRP A 249 -22.98 0.67 10.32
C TRP A 249 -21.93 -0.16 9.58
N GLU A 250 -21.74 0.14 8.30
CA GLU A 250 -20.73 -0.46 7.45
C GLU A 250 -19.36 0.12 7.77
N ALA A 251 -19.28 1.43 8.03
CA ALA A 251 -18.07 2.06 8.51
C ALA A 251 -17.59 1.42 9.83
N ILE A 252 -18.46 1.18 10.81
CA ILE A 252 -18.11 0.47 12.06
C ILE A 252 -17.60 -0.95 11.77
N ASP A 253 -18.30 -1.71 10.91
CA ASP A 253 -17.96 -3.11 10.64
C ASP A 253 -16.70 -3.29 9.82
N THR A 254 -16.35 -2.32 8.98
CA THR A 254 -15.18 -2.41 8.11
C THR A 254 -13.98 -1.72 8.75
N LEU A 255 -14.18 -0.51 9.28
CA LEU A 255 -13.09 0.36 9.72
C LEU A 255 -12.52 -0.09 11.07
N LEU A 256 -13.37 -0.41 12.04
CA LEU A 256 -12.89 -0.77 13.38
C LEU A 256 -12.21 -2.13 13.38
N GLN A 257 -12.49 -3.01 12.40
CA GLN A 257 -11.79 -4.30 12.26
C GLN A 257 -10.35 -4.16 11.76
N ALA A 258 -9.99 -3.02 11.16
CA ALA A 258 -8.73 -2.82 10.47
C ALA A 258 -7.61 -2.35 11.42
N GLY A 259 -6.38 -2.77 11.13
CA GLY A 259 -5.18 -2.25 11.80
C GLY A 259 -4.82 -0.86 11.30
N LEU A 260 -5.49 0.15 11.84
CA LEU A 260 -5.26 1.55 11.50
C LEU A 260 -4.10 2.13 12.30
N SER A 261 -3.37 3.08 11.70
CA SER A 261 -2.46 3.92 12.47
C SER A 261 -3.25 4.79 13.44
N MET A 262 -2.64 5.23 14.55
CA MET A 262 -3.30 6.17 15.48
C MET A 262 -3.75 7.46 14.80
N GLY A 263 -3.01 7.92 13.77
CA GLY A 263 -3.39 9.10 12.98
C GLY A 263 -4.65 8.84 12.14
N ASP A 264 -4.71 7.72 11.43
CA ASP A 264 -5.86 7.35 10.60
C ASP A 264 -7.09 7.02 11.44
N LEU A 265 -6.89 6.38 12.60
CA LEU A 265 -7.93 6.13 13.58
C LEU A 265 -8.49 7.44 14.14
N GLY A 266 -7.63 8.42 14.47
CA GLY A 266 -8.07 9.75 14.91
C GLY A 266 -8.92 10.45 13.86
N LYS A 267 -8.45 10.49 12.60
CA LYS A 267 -9.18 11.02 11.44
C LYS A 267 -10.55 10.35 11.26
N ALA A 268 -10.59 9.02 11.25
CA ALA A 268 -11.82 8.25 11.09
C ALA A 268 -12.80 8.45 12.26
N SER A 269 -12.26 8.42 13.47
CA SER A 269 -13.01 8.62 14.70
C SER A 269 -13.65 9.99 14.74
N ASP A 270 -12.92 11.04 14.32
CA ASP A 270 -13.46 12.39 14.27
C ASP A 270 -14.66 12.49 13.33
N ARG A 271 -14.56 11.86 12.16
CA ARG A 271 -15.64 11.88 11.18
C ARG A 271 -16.86 11.09 11.65
N LEU A 272 -16.64 9.91 12.23
CA LEU A 272 -17.71 9.09 12.81
C LEU A 272 -18.41 9.82 13.97
N ALA A 273 -17.65 10.48 14.85
CA ALA A 273 -18.24 11.23 15.96
C ALA A 273 -19.12 12.40 15.49
N VAL A 274 -18.75 13.10 14.41
CA VAL A 274 -19.63 14.12 13.80
C VAL A 274 -20.95 13.49 13.31
N ARG A 275 -20.90 12.30 12.71
CA ARG A 275 -22.11 11.60 12.24
C ARG A 275 -22.99 11.13 13.39
N VAL A 276 -22.39 10.62 14.47
CA VAL A 276 -23.12 10.20 15.68
C VAL A 276 -23.85 11.39 16.33
N ALA A 277 -23.27 12.59 16.30
CA ALA A 277 -23.94 13.81 16.79
C ALA A 277 -25.22 14.16 16.01
N GLN A 278 -25.35 13.68 14.78
CA GLN A 278 -26.55 13.87 13.96
C GLN A 278 -27.63 12.80 14.22
N TYR A 279 -27.29 11.74 14.95
CA TYR A 279 -28.23 10.67 15.28
C TYR A 279 -29.06 11.04 16.50
N GLN A 280 -30.37 10.84 16.39
CA GLN A 280 -31.30 11.03 17.50
C GLN A 280 -32.03 9.74 17.83
N GLY A 281 -32.29 9.54 19.13
CA GLY A 281 -33.08 8.44 19.67
C GLY A 281 -32.55 7.05 19.27
N SER A 282 -33.40 6.26 18.62
CA SER A 282 -33.13 4.85 18.30
C SER A 282 -31.90 4.62 17.41
N ASN A 283 -31.54 5.57 16.55
CA ASN A 283 -30.33 5.45 15.72
C ASN A 283 -29.06 5.54 16.57
N GLN A 284 -29.05 6.41 17.57
CA GLN A 284 -27.92 6.52 18.50
C GLN A 284 -27.82 5.26 19.38
N TYR A 285 -28.96 4.71 19.82
CA TYR A 285 -29.01 3.42 20.51
C TYR A 285 -28.41 2.29 19.68
N LEU A 286 -28.86 2.11 18.43
CA LEU A 286 -28.37 1.05 17.54
C LEU A 286 -26.87 1.18 17.26
N PHE A 287 -26.37 2.42 17.20
CA PHE A 287 -24.93 2.69 17.09
C PHE A 287 -24.15 2.12 18.25
N PHE A 288 -24.49 2.47 19.49
CA PHE A 288 -23.78 1.96 20.67
C PHE A 288 -24.00 0.47 20.88
N HIS A 289 -25.19 -0.04 20.57
CA HIS A 289 -25.49 -1.47 20.62
C HIS A 289 -24.53 -2.29 19.75
N LYS A 290 -24.24 -1.79 18.54
CA LYS A 290 -23.31 -2.42 17.60
C LYS A 290 -21.85 -2.19 18.00
N LEU A 291 -21.50 -0.94 18.32
CA LEU A 291 -20.14 -0.55 18.72
C LEU A 291 -19.65 -1.41 19.90
N LEU A 292 -20.48 -1.56 20.93
CA LEU A 292 -20.13 -2.23 22.19
C LEU A 292 -20.42 -3.74 22.18
N LEU A 293 -20.73 -4.32 21.01
CA LEU A 293 -20.96 -5.76 20.83
C LEU A 293 -21.99 -6.32 21.83
N LYS A 294 -23.14 -5.62 21.94
CA LYS A 294 -24.25 -6.09 22.78
C LYS A 294 -24.77 -7.44 22.30
N ASP A 295 -24.91 -7.60 20.99
CA ASP A 295 -25.00 -8.93 20.37
C ASP A 295 -23.58 -9.43 20.05
N THR A 296 -23.28 -10.65 20.48
CA THR A 296 -22.00 -11.31 20.22
C THR A 296 -21.82 -11.55 18.72
N ARG A 297 -20.62 -11.26 18.21
CA ARG A 297 -20.23 -11.51 16.82
C ARG A 297 -18.71 -11.63 16.72
N PRO A 298 -18.16 -12.26 15.67
CA PRO A 298 -16.72 -12.30 15.46
C PRO A 298 -16.19 -10.89 15.15
N VAL A 299 -15.17 -10.47 15.90
CA VAL A 299 -14.39 -9.26 15.65
C VAL A 299 -12.91 -9.54 15.85
N SER A 300 -12.06 -8.74 15.22
CA SER A 300 -10.62 -8.73 15.44
C SER A 300 -10.27 -8.02 16.75
N THR A 301 -9.05 -8.23 17.22
CA THR A 301 -8.53 -7.53 18.40
C THR A 301 -8.48 -6.01 18.16
N GLU A 302 -8.27 -5.59 16.90
CA GLU A 302 -8.30 -4.17 16.48
C GLU A 302 -9.61 -3.50 16.84
N TYR A 303 -10.72 -4.22 16.67
CA TYR A 303 -12.05 -3.70 16.94
C TYR A 303 -12.20 -3.16 18.35
N TYR A 304 -11.63 -3.83 19.35
CA TYR A 304 -11.80 -3.44 20.75
C TYR A 304 -11.13 -2.09 21.05
N PHE A 305 -9.87 -1.91 20.66
CA PHE A 305 -9.18 -0.65 20.92
C PHE A 305 -9.60 0.47 19.97
N ASN A 306 -9.96 0.15 18.71
CA ASN A 306 -10.53 1.14 17.80
C ASN A 306 -11.89 1.65 18.31
N SER A 307 -12.71 0.77 18.88
CA SER A 307 -13.97 1.15 19.53
C SER A 307 -13.74 2.01 20.76
N LEU A 308 -12.76 1.66 21.60
CA LEU A 308 -12.42 2.45 22.79
C LEU A 308 -11.90 3.85 22.41
N HIS A 309 -11.08 3.96 21.38
CA HIS A 309 -10.60 5.24 20.86
C HIS A 309 -11.76 6.10 20.34
N LEU A 310 -12.68 5.49 19.60
CA LEU A 310 -13.89 6.17 19.13
C LEU A 310 -14.74 6.69 20.30
N LEU A 311 -14.96 5.88 21.34
CA LEU A 311 -15.65 6.33 22.56
C LEU A 311 -14.92 7.48 23.24
N GLY A 312 -13.59 7.40 23.36
CA GLY A 312 -12.78 8.47 23.93
C GLY A 312 -12.94 9.78 23.17
N ASN A 313 -12.90 9.74 21.84
CA ASN A 313 -13.13 10.92 21.00
C ASN A 313 -14.55 11.47 21.13
N ILE A 314 -15.58 10.61 21.11
CA ILE A 314 -16.97 11.02 21.34
C ILE A 314 -17.09 11.72 22.71
N ALA A 315 -16.44 11.20 23.75
CA ALA A 315 -16.47 11.78 25.08
C ALA A 315 -15.80 13.15 25.19
N MET A 316 -14.89 13.49 24.29
CA MET A 316 -14.28 14.82 24.22
C MET A 316 -15.17 15.87 23.54
N ARG A 317 -16.37 15.49 23.06
CA ARG A 317 -17.28 16.38 22.32
C ARG A 317 -18.46 16.79 23.20
N PRO A 318 -18.59 18.08 23.57
CA PRO A 318 -19.68 18.54 24.44
C PRO A 318 -21.09 18.22 23.92
N ALA A 319 -21.29 18.22 22.59
CA ALA A 319 -22.57 17.87 21.97
C ALA A 319 -22.99 16.40 22.15
N LEU A 320 -22.08 15.54 22.60
CA LEU A 320 -22.28 14.11 22.84
C LEU A 320 -21.98 13.72 24.30
N ALA A 321 -22.01 14.69 25.23
CA ALA A 321 -21.78 14.43 26.64
C ALA A 321 -22.78 13.40 27.21
N ASP A 322 -24.03 13.45 26.73
CA ASP A 322 -25.10 12.53 27.09
C ASP A 322 -25.70 11.89 25.83
N VAL A 323 -25.85 10.56 25.82
CA VAL A 323 -26.27 9.80 24.63
C VAL A 323 -27.39 8.80 24.95
N CYS A 324 -28.24 8.51 23.96
CA CYS A 324 -29.25 7.47 24.05
C CYS A 324 -28.61 6.08 23.91
N TYR A 325 -28.35 5.42 25.04
CA TYR A 325 -27.72 4.10 25.10
C TYR A 325 -28.66 2.97 25.56
N GLY A 326 -29.68 3.28 26.37
CA GLY A 326 -30.60 2.29 26.93
C GLY A 326 -31.79 1.93 26.02
N GLY A 327 -31.91 2.53 24.83
CA GLY A 327 -33.05 2.33 23.92
C GLY A 327 -34.34 3.04 24.35
N GLY A 328 -34.29 3.81 25.46
CA GLY A 328 -35.37 4.68 25.95
C GLY A 328 -35.02 6.17 25.86
N THR A 329 -35.81 7.02 26.51
CA THR A 329 -35.59 8.47 26.57
C THR A 329 -34.50 8.89 27.56
N ALA A 330 -34.06 7.98 28.43
CA ALA A 330 -32.97 8.23 29.36
C ALA A 330 -31.64 8.38 28.60
N LEU A 331 -30.95 9.49 28.87
CA LEU A 331 -29.61 9.71 28.36
C LEU A 331 -28.59 9.20 29.38
N THR A 332 -27.49 8.66 28.87
CA THR A 332 -26.37 8.14 29.67
C THR A 332 -25.13 8.99 29.38
N PRO A 333 -24.39 9.44 30.41
CA PRO A 333 -23.12 10.11 30.21
C PRO A 333 -22.15 9.23 29.41
N ILE A 334 -21.60 9.76 28.33
CA ILE A 334 -20.66 9.00 27.48
C ILE A 334 -19.40 8.58 28.24
N THR A 335 -19.00 9.34 29.25
CA THR A 335 -17.87 9.04 30.13
C THR A 335 -18.09 7.77 30.95
N GLU A 336 -19.34 7.47 31.33
CA GLU A 336 -19.72 6.23 32.00
C GLU A 336 -19.60 5.04 31.04
N ILE A 337 -20.13 5.17 29.82
CA ILE A 337 -20.01 4.14 28.77
C ILE A 337 -18.54 3.86 28.43
N TYR A 338 -17.72 4.90 28.32
CA TYR A 338 -16.28 4.77 28.12
C TYR A 338 -15.62 4.01 29.28
N ALA A 339 -15.93 4.37 30.52
CA ALA A 339 -15.36 3.74 31.71
C ALA A 339 -15.77 2.26 31.83
N GLU A 340 -17.04 1.93 31.58
CA GLU A 340 -17.54 0.54 31.56
C GLU A 340 -16.83 -0.29 30.49
N TYR A 341 -16.66 0.26 29.28
CA TYR A 341 -15.99 -0.44 28.20
C TYR A 341 -14.49 -0.61 28.46
N ALA A 342 -13.83 0.43 28.97
CA ALA A 342 -12.43 0.36 29.40
C ALA A 342 -12.24 -0.72 30.47
N ASP A 343 -13.12 -0.78 31.47
CA ASP A 343 -13.11 -1.79 32.53
C ASP A 343 -13.23 -3.21 31.97
N LEU A 344 -14.20 -3.44 31.08
CA LEU A 344 -14.38 -4.71 30.39
C LEU A 344 -13.11 -5.14 29.65
N LEU A 345 -12.43 -4.21 28.97
CA LEU A 345 -11.25 -4.51 28.17
C LEU A 345 -9.98 -4.74 29.00
N VAL A 346 -9.72 -3.96 30.05
CA VAL A 346 -8.54 -4.20 30.92
C VAL A 346 -8.67 -5.48 31.75
N HIS A 347 -9.91 -5.95 31.98
CA HIS A 347 -10.20 -7.27 32.53
C HIS A 347 -10.32 -8.34 31.43
N HIS A 348 -9.80 -8.10 30.23
CA HIS A 348 -9.72 -9.09 29.16
C HIS A 348 -11.06 -9.78 28.87
N LEU A 349 -12.14 -8.99 28.85
CA LEU A 349 -13.49 -9.44 28.53
C LEU A 349 -14.08 -10.47 29.52
N MET A 350 -13.60 -10.56 30.77
CA MET A 350 -14.06 -11.56 31.76
C MET A 350 -15.58 -11.55 31.98
N ALA A 351 -16.21 -10.37 31.97
CA ALA A 351 -17.66 -10.23 32.12
C ALA A 351 -18.47 -10.67 30.88
N ARG A 352 -17.79 -10.98 29.76
CA ARG A 352 -18.37 -11.42 28.48
C ARG A 352 -17.62 -12.68 27.98
N PRO A 353 -17.84 -13.84 28.62
CA PRO A 353 -17.05 -15.04 28.38
C PRO A 353 -17.03 -15.50 26.92
N GLU A 354 -18.12 -15.28 26.18
CA GLU A 354 -18.20 -15.56 24.76
C GLU A 354 -17.27 -14.67 23.92
N LEU A 355 -17.13 -13.37 24.25
CA LEU A 355 -16.20 -12.47 23.55
C LEU A 355 -14.75 -12.78 23.93
N ARG A 356 -14.51 -13.12 25.20
CA ARG A 356 -13.20 -13.58 25.70
C ARG A 356 -12.72 -14.82 24.95
N LEU A 357 -13.59 -15.81 24.75
CA LEU A 357 -13.29 -17.00 23.97
C LEU A 357 -12.98 -16.68 22.51
N MET A 358 -13.75 -15.78 21.88
CA MET A 358 -13.51 -15.37 20.49
C MET A 358 -12.16 -14.65 20.33
N TRP A 359 -11.81 -13.77 21.26
CA TRP A 359 -10.50 -13.11 21.32
C TRP A 359 -9.36 -14.11 21.50
N ALA A 360 -9.51 -15.07 22.40
CA ALA A 360 -8.51 -16.11 22.61
C ALA A 360 -8.33 -16.96 21.33
N LEU A 361 -9.44 -17.40 20.71
CA LEU A 361 -9.43 -18.14 19.46
C LEU A 361 -8.75 -17.38 18.30
N GLU A 362 -8.97 -16.07 18.21
CA GLU A 362 -8.30 -15.23 17.22
C GLU A 362 -6.78 -15.35 17.34
N ALA A 363 -6.24 -15.16 18.54
CA ALA A 363 -4.79 -15.20 18.77
C ALA A 363 -4.18 -16.56 18.37
N VAL A 364 -4.80 -17.67 18.78
CA VAL A 364 -4.35 -19.03 18.43
C VAL A 364 -4.40 -19.24 16.92
N SER A 365 -5.48 -18.83 16.28
CA SER A 365 -5.67 -18.96 14.83
C SER A 365 -4.63 -18.15 14.06
N ARG A 366 -4.30 -16.92 14.50
CA ARG A 366 -3.26 -16.07 13.89
C ARG A 366 -1.88 -16.73 13.98
N ARG A 367 -1.51 -17.23 15.17
CA ARG A 367 -0.22 -17.91 15.39
C ARG A 367 -0.07 -19.13 14.50
N LEU A 368 -1.07 -20.02 14.52
CA LEU A 368 -1.06 -21.23 13.71
C LEU A 368 -1.02 -20.92 12.21
N CYS A 369 -1.88 -20.01 11.74
CA CYS A 369 -1.94 -19.62 10.33
C CYS A 369 -0.58 -19.09 9.87
N LYS A 370 -0.01 -18.12 10.58
CA LYS A 370 1.31 -17.56 10.25
C LYS A 370 2.38 -18.65 10.23
N ARG A 371 2.42 -19.51 11.25
CA ARG A 371 3.42 -20.58 11.34
C ARG A 371 3.31 -21.54 10.16
N PHE A 372 2.11 -21.95 9.75
CA PHE A 372 1.91 -22.79 8.57
C PHE A 372 2.34 -22.10 7.27
N LEU A 373 1.95 -20.83 7.07
CA LEU A 373 2.29 -20.08 5.86
C LEU A 373 3.81 -19.88 5.69
N VAL A 374 4.51 -19.64 6.81
CA VAL A 374 5.96 -19.46 6.82
C VAL A 374 6.71 -20.78 6.69
N SER A 375 6.17 -21.88 7.23
CA SER A 375 6.88 -23.17 7.28
C SER A 375 6.81 -23.97 5.98
N ALA A 376 5.85 -23.69 5.10
CA ALA A 376 5.67 -24.43 3.84
C ALA A 376 6.27 -23.69 2.63
N ASP A 377 7.19 -24.35 1.91
CA ASP A 377 7.84 -23.80 0.71
C ASP A 377 6.85 -23.33 -0.34
N VAL A 378 5.88 -24.19 -0.70
CA VAL A 378 4.83 -23.90 -1.69
C VAL A 378 4.06 -22.62 -1.35
N THR A 379 3.80 -22.40 -0.05
CA THR A 379 3.10 -21.21 0.40
C THR A 379 3.98 -19.96 0.33
N ARG A 380 5.27 -20.09 0.65
CA ARG A 380 6.20 -18.97 0.49
C ARG A 380 6.38 -18.56 -0.97
N ASP A 381 6.49 -19.52 -1.87
CA ASP A 381 6.57 -19.27 -3.31
C ASP A 381 5.31 -18.57 -3.81
N THR A 382 4.13 -18.97 -3.29
CA THR A 382 2.86 -18.30 -3.60
C THR A 382 2.84 -16.85 -3.12
N ILE A 383 3.32 -16.57 -1.89
CA ILE A 383 3.43 -15.21 -1.34
C ILE A 383 4.38 -14.36 -2.20
N LEU A 384 5.55 -14.90 -2.55
CA LEU A 384 6.52 -14.21 -3.41
C LEU A 384 5.94 -13.93 -4.79
N GLY A 385 5.27 -14.90 -5.40
CA GLY A 385 4.57 -14.73 -6.67
C GLY A 385 3.49 -13.64 -6.59
N HIS A 386 2.74 -13.57 -5.49
CA HIS A 386 1.76 -12.49 -5.29
C HIS A 386 2.41 -11.11 -5.16
N VAL A 387 3.53 -11.00 -4.46
CA VAL A 387 4.32 -9.77 -4.37
C VAL A 387 4.83 -9.34 -5.75
N GLU A 388 5.34 -10.27 -6.55
CA GLU A 388 5.80 -9.99 -7.92
C GLU A 388 4.65 -9.53 -8.82
N ILE A 389 3.50 -10.20 -8.75
CA ILE A 389 2.29 -9.78 -9.47
C ILE A 389 1.88 -8.38 -9.03
N GLN A 390 1.81 -8.09 -7.73
CA GLN A 390 1.46 -6.75 -7.26
C GLN A 390 2.45 -5.69 -7.75
N ARG A 391 3.76 -5.97 -7.77
CA ARG A 391 4.77 -5.05 -8.32
C ARG A 391 4.59 -4.80 -9.81
N PHE A 392 4.15 -5.83 -10.53
CA PHE A 392 3.89 -5.77 -11.96
C PHE A 392 2.63 -4.95 -12.30
N ILE A 393 1.59 -5.05 -11.47
CA ILE A 393 0.29 -4.40 -11.70
C ILE A 393 0.27 -2.96 -11.18
N ASN A 394 0.86 -2.71 -10.01
CA ASN A 394 0.83 -1.40 -9.38
C ASN A 394 1.80 -0.41 -10.06
N SER A 395 1.46 0.88 -10.01
CA SER A 395 2.38 1.94 -10.44
C SER A 395 3.65 1.97 -9.56
N GLU A 396 4.73 2.58 -10.05
CA GLU A 396 5.98 2.68 -9.28
C GLU A 396 5.79 3.50 -7.99
N GLU A 397 4.96 4.54 -8.02
CA GLU A 397 4.63 5.37 -6.87
C GLU A 397 3.91 4.55 -5.79
N ARG A 398 2.94 3.73 -6.20
CA ARG A 398 2.21 2.84 -5.29
C ARG A 398 3.09 1.72 -4.75
N ASN A 399 4.06 1.23 -5.54
CA ASN A 399 5.05 0.26 -5.07
C ASN A 399 6.09 0.89 -4.13
N ALA A 400 6.40 2.16 -4.31
CA ALA A 400 7.36 2.83 -3.45
C ALA A 400 6.74 3.11 -2.08
N PHE A 401 5.46 3.53 -2.03
CA PHE A 401 4.75 3.86 -0.80
C PHE A 401 4.01 2.65 -0.20
N LEU A 402 4.57 2.09 0.87
CA LEU A 402 4.05 0.87 1.53
C LEU A 402 3.82 -0.28 0.55
N GLY A 403 4.69 -0.40 -0.46
CA GLY A 403 4.51 -1.36 -1.54
C GLY A 403 4.39 -2.83 -1.12
N PRO A 404 4.11 -3.70 -2.08
CA PRO A 404 3.98 -5.13 -1.84
C PRO A 404 5.28 -5.69 -1.24
N SER A 405 5.12 -6.37 -0.10
CA SER A 405 6.19 -7.06 0.61
C SER A 405 5.70 -8.42 1.10
N PRO A 406 6.59 -9.42 1.23
CA PRO A 406 6.21 -10.73 1.75
C PRO A 406 5.54 -10.64 3.12
N ALA A 407 6.05 -9.79 4.02
CA ALA A 407 5.46 -9.55 5.33
C ALA A 407 4.02 -9.00 5.22
N ARG A 408 3.78 -7.99 4.36
CA ARG A 408 2.44 -7.40 4.20
C ARG A 408 1.45 -8.41 3.62
N THR A 409 1.84 -9.13 2.58
CA THR A 409 1.00 -10.17 1.97
C THR A 409 0.71 -11.31 2.96
N LEU A 410 1.72 -11.73 3.73
CA LEU A 410 1.55 -12.70 4.82
C LEU A 410 0.50 -12.22 5.82
N LEU A 411 0.61 -10.99 6.32
CA LEU A 411 -0.34 -10.43 7.29
C LEU A 411 -1.76 -10.38 6.72
N GLN A 412 -1.93 -9.96 5.46
CA GLN A 412 -3.25 -9.94 4.81
C GLN A 412 -3.89 -11.34 4.74
N ILE A 413 -3.10 -12.36 4.39
CA ILE A 413 -3.58 -13.75 4.35
C ILE A 413 -3.92 -14.23 5.77
N VAL A 414 -3.07 -13.93 6.76
CA VAL A 414 -3.32 -14.30 8.16
C VAL A 414 -4.60 -13.64 8.68
N ASP A 415 -4.79 -12.35 8.45
CA ASP A 415 -5.98 -11.60 8.90
C ASP A 415 -7.24 -12.18 8.27
N HIS A 416 -7.25 -12.39 6.94
CA HIS A 416 -8.39 -12.94 6.24
C HIS A 416 -8.72 -14.38 6.68
N THR A 417 -7.69 -15.23 6.81
CA THR A 417 -7.86 -16.63 7.22
C THR A 417 -8.36 -16.72 8.67
N THR A 418 -7.82 -15.89 9.54
CA THR A 418 -8.21 -15.81 10.96
C THR A 418 -9.66 -15.37 11.08
N MET A 419 -10.07 -14.28 10.42
CA MET A 419 -11.46 -13.81 10.46
C MET A 419 -12.43 -14.84 9.88
N GLY A 420 -12.03 -15.57 8.82
CA GLY A 420 -12.81 -16.69 8.31
C GLY A 420 -12.92 -17.84 9.31
N ALA A 421 -11.84 -18.16 10.03
CA ALA A 421 -11.83 -19.23 11.03
C ALA A 421 -12.69 -18.88 12.26
N THR A 422 -12.54 -17.68 12.82
CA THR A 422 -13.35 -17.18 13.94
C THR A 422 -14.82 -17.07 13.53
N GLY A 423 -15.13 -16.59 12.32
CA GLY A 423 -16.49 -16.54 11.80
C GLY A 423 -17.16 -17.91 11.68
N ARG A 424 -16.45 -18.91 11.15
CA ARG A 424 -16.96 -20.30 11.08
C ARG A 424 -17.16 -20.91 12.47
N PHE A 425 -16.22 -20.69 13.38
CA PHE A 425 -16.34 -21.14 14.76
C PHE A 425 -17.56 -20.52 15.45
N PHE A 426 -17.73 -19.21 15.32
CA PHE A 426 -18.90 -18.52 15.85
C PHE A 426 -20.21 -19.07 15.27
N ALA A 427 -20.30 -19.22 13.94
CA ALA A 427 -21.50 -19.74 13.28
C ALA A 427 -21.86 -21.17 13.70
N LYS A 428 -20.87 -21.99 14.06
CA LYS A 428 -21.08 -23.35 14.56
C LYS A 428 -21.73 -23.39 15.94
N TYR A 429 -21.42 -22.42 16.80
CA TYR A 429 -21.83 -22.40 18.20
C TYR A 429 -22.88 -21.34 18.56
N TYR A 430 -23.17 -20.44 17.64
CA TYR A 430 -24.18 -19.40 17.82
C TYR A 430 -25.52 -19.84 17.24
N ASN A 431 -26.58 -19.73 18.04
CA ASN A 431 -27.94 -19.97 17.59
C ASN A 431 -28.63 -18.62 17.29
N PRO A 432 -28.90 -18.31 16.01
CA PRO A 432 -29.48 -17.03 15.63
C PRO A 432 -30.94 -16.86 16.07
N ARG A 433 -31.68 -17.95 16.33
CA ARG A 433 -33.10 -17.88 16.70
C ARG A 433 -33.32 -17.34 18.10
N ASN A 434 -32.45 -17.72 19.04
CA ASN A 434 -32.54 -17.32 20.45
C ASN A 434 -31.37 -16.44 20.89
N ARG A 435 -30.50 -16.02 19.95
CA ARG A 435 -29.30 -15.20 20.18
C ARG A 435 -28.41 -15.74 21.29
N SER A 436 -28.25 -17.07 21.36
CA SER A 436 -27.46 -17.74 22.39
C SER A 436 -26.18 -18.34 21.84
N PHE A 437 -25.12 -18.35 22.65
CA PHE A 437 -23.84 -18.95 22.32
C PHE A 437 -23.60 -20.18 23.19
N ALA A 438 -23.33 -21.33 22.57
CA ALA A 438 -23.12 -22.61 23.26
C ALA A 438 -21.72 -22.70 23.89
N PHE A 439 -21.48 -21.82 24.88
CA PHE A 439 -20.15 -21.59 25.48
C PHE A 439 -19.44 -22.87 25.96
N PRO A 440 -20.05 -23.79 26.73
CA PRO A 440 -19.32 -24.95 27.26
C PRO A 440 -18.76 -25.86 26.17
N VAL A 441 -19.51 -26.05 25.07
CA VAL A 441 -19.08 -26.90 23.95
C VAL A 441 -18.00 -26.19 23.13
N ALA A 442 -18.17 -24.89 22.89
CA ALA A 442 -17.19 -24.07 22.21
C ALA A 442 -15.85 -24.03 22.97
N LEU A 443 -15.89 -23.85 24.30
CA LEU A 443 -14.71 -23.84 25.16
C LEU A 443 -13.95 -25.16 25.09
N ALA A 444 -14.65 -26.30 25.12
CA ALA A 444 -14.02 -27.62 25.02
C ALA A 444 -13.29 -27.82 23.67
N GLU A 445 -13.88 -27.36 22.56
CA GLU A 445 -13.21 -27.40 21.25
C GLU A 445 -11.99 -26.48 21.20
N TYR A 446 -12.11 -25.25 21.72
CA TYR A 446 -10.99 -24.32 21.83
C TYR A 446 -9.84 -24.90 22.66
N GLN A 447 -10.11 -25.50 23.82
CA GLN A 447 -9.09 -26.14 24.65
C GLN A 447 -8.42 -27.33 23.95
N GLY A 448 -9.15 -28.04 23.09
CA GLY A 448 -8.59 -29.05 22.20
C GLY A 448 -7.60 -28.44 21.19
N LEU A 449 -8.03 -27.36 20.52
CA LEU A 449 -7.22 -26.62 19.56
C LEU A 449 -5.96 -26.03 20.21
N GLU A 450 -6.09 -25.37 21.37
CA GLU A 450 -4.96 -24.70 22.03
C GLU A 450 -3.91 -25.72 22.50
N ARG A 451 -4.33 -26.86 23.04
CA ARG A 451 -3.38 -27.95 23.38
C ARG A 451 -2.63 -28.46 22.16
N ALA A 452 -3.33 -28.65 21.04
CA ALA A 452 -2.70 -29.05 19.79
C ALA A 452 -1.72 -27.97 19.27
N ALA A 453 -2.12 -26.70 19.36
CA ALA A 453 -1.31 -25.55 18.97
C ALA A 453 -0.04 -25.46 19.80
N MET A 454 -0.16 -25.45 21.13
CA MET A 454 0.98 -25.42 22.05
C MET A 454 1.93 -26.59 21.80
N SER A 455 1.42 -27.82 21.64
CA SER A 455 2.26 -28.99 21.33
C SER A 455 3.03 -28.80 20.02
N LEU A 456 2.37 -28.32 18.95
CA LEU A 456 3.02 -28.05 17.68
C LEU A 456 4.08 -26.95 17.83
N GLU A 457 3.73 -25.86 18.52
CA GLU A 457 4.59 -24.71 18.69
C GLU A 457 5.86 -25.08 19.46
N THR A 458 5.73 -25.77 20.59
CA THR A 458 6.87 -26.25 21.38
C THR A 458 7.77 -27.19 20.59
N LYS A 459 7.21 -28.14 19.83
CA LYS A 459 8.00 -29.10 19.03
C LYS A 459 8.75 -28.46 17.86
N THR A 460 8.26 -27.33 17.35
CA THR A 460 8.79 -26.71 16.12
C THR A 460 9.48 -25.38 16.34
N GLU A 461 9.52 -24.85 17.56
CA GLU A 461 10.01 -23.49 17.87
C GLU A 461 11.41 -23.22 17.32
N GLY A 462 12.38 -24.09 17.60
CA GLY A 462 13.77 -23.91 17.15
C GLY A 462 13.88 -23.81 15.63
N ALA A 463 13.33 -24.81 14.92
CA ALA A 463 13.32 -24.85 13.46
C ALA A 463 12.58 -23.64 12.85
N TYR A 464 11.46 -23.24 13.44
CA TYR A 464 10.67 -22.09 12.98
C TYR A 464 11.44 -20.77 13.14
N VAL A 465 12.13 -20.57 14.26
CA VAL A 465 12.94 -19.36 14.50
C VAL A 465 14.11 -19.28 13.52
N GLU A 466 14.82 -20.39 13.28
CA GLU A 466 15.92 -20.44 12.30
C GLU A 466 15.41 -20.13 10.89
N LEU A 467 14.28 -20.73 10.50
CA LEU A 467 13.64 -20.50 9.21
C LEU A 467 13.24 -19.03 9.02
N LYS A 468 12.63 -18.40 10.03
CA LYS A 468 12.30 -16.97 9.94
C LYS A 468 13.54 -16.09 9.76
N LYS A 469 14.63 -16.42 10.46
CA LYS A 469 15.91 -15.69 10.30
C LYS A 469 16.47 -15.84 8.89
N SER A 470 16.35 -17.02 8.27
CA SER A 470 16.87 -17.27 6.92
C SER A 470 16.08 -16.56 5.82
N LEU A 471 14.80 -16.24 6.04
CA LEU A 471 13.95 -15.54 5.05
C LEU A 471 14.31 -14.05 4.85
N GLY A 472 15.09 -13.46 5.76
CA GLY A 472 15.56 -12.09 5.66
C GLY A 472 14.51 -11.00 5.98
N GLY A 473 14.94 -9.74 5.93
CA GLY A 473 14.17 -8.61 6.45
C GLY A 473 12.84 -8.32 5.74
N GLY A 474 12.64 -8.79 4.50
CA GLY A 474 11.38 -8.61 3.76
C GLY A 474 10.19 -9.39 4.33
N TRP A 475 10.46 -10.38 5.19
CA TRP A 475 9.46 -11.19 5.89
C TRP A 475 9.22 -10.75 7.34
N SER A 476 9.96 -9.75 7.82
CA SER A 476 9.81 -9.21 9.17
C SER A 476 8.53 -8.37 9.27
N GLU A 477 7.73 -8.65 10.29
CA GLU A 477 6.50 -7.92 10.62
C GLU A 477 6.58 -7.30 12.02
N LEU A 478 5.80 -6.25 12.27
CA LEU A 478 5.81 -5.48 13.51
C LEU A 478 4.62 -5.79 14.44
N THR A 479 3.79 -6.78 14.11
CA THR A 479 2.55 -7.13 14.82
C THR A 479 2.74 -8.20 15.89
N PHE A 480 3.96 -8.76 16.00
CA PHE A 480 4.37 -9.74 17.02
C PHE A 480 3.42 -10.94 17.13
N ILE A 481 2.87 -11.41 16.01
CA ILE A 481 1.83 -12.47 16.01
C ILE A 481 2.26 -13.69 16.82
N ASP A 482 3.53 -14.11 16.72
CA ASP A 482 4.03 -15.33 17.34
C ASP A 482 3.95 -15.32 18.88
N SER A 483 3.89 -14.14 19.52
CA SER A 483 3.83 -14.00 20.98
C SER A 483 2.43 -13.64 21.51
N GLN A 484 1.46 -13.35 20.63
CA GLN A 484 0.11 -12.92 21.00
C GLN A 484 -0.56 -13.97 21.88
N ASN A 485 -1.03 -13.55 23.06
CA ASN A 485 -1.67 -14.40 24.08
C ASN A 485 -0.82 -15.63 24.47
N ARG A 486 0.50 -15.47 24.45
CA ARG A 486 1.47 -16.47 24.97
C ARG A 486 2.44 -15.80 25.94
N SER A 487 3.19 -14.83 25.43
CA SER A 487 4.14 -14.03 26.22
C SER A 487 3.90 -12.53 26.06
N PHE A 488 2.91 -12.15 25.26
CA PHE A 488 2.57 -10.76 24.98
C PHE A 488 1.05 -10.53 25.07
N ASP A 489 0.66 -9.67 26.00
CA ASP A 489 -0.72 -9.23 26.20
C ASP A 489 -1.07 -8.09 25.24
N ARG A 490 -1.45 -8.45 24.01
CA ARG A 490 -1.78 -7.46 22.98
C ARG A 490 -2.97 -6.58 23.37
N LEU A 491 -4.02 -7.17 23.96
CA LEU A 491 -5.24 -6.45 24.31
C LEU A 491 -4.97 -5.42 25.41
N GLY A 492 -4.32 -5.83 26.50
CA GLY A 492 -3.99 -4.91 27.60
C GLY A 492 -3.02 -3.80 27.17
N HIS A 493 -2.04 -4.08 26.30
CA HIS A 493 -1.16 -3.04 25.78
C HIS A 493 -1.93 -2.02 24.94
N GLY A 494 -2.73 -2.46 23.97
CA GLY A 494 -3.50 -1.57 23.11
C GLY A 494 -4.53 -0.74 23.89
N VAL A 495 -5.21 -1.35 24.85
CA VAL A 495 -6.21 -0.67 25.70
C VAL A 495 -5.56 0.39 26.58
N CYS A 496 -4.45 0.08 27.24
CA CYS A 496 -3.75 1.06 28.06
C CYS A 496 -3.15 2.20 27.21
N ASP A 497 -2.67 1.92 26.00
CA ASP A 497 -2.18 2.96 25.08
C ASP A 497 -3.29 3.96 24.74
N VAL A 498 -4.47 3.43 24.35
CA VAL A 498 -5.66 4.24 24.07
C VAL A 498 -6.11 5.01 25.31
N ILE A 499 -6.24 4.38 26.48
CA ILE A 499 -6.64 5.07 27.72
C ILE A 499 -5.69 6.22 28.05
N SER A 500 -4.38 5.98 27.91
CA SER A 500 -3.37 7.00 28.20
C SER A 500 -3.52 8.22 27.27
N SER A 501 -4.05 8.03 26.05
CA SER A 501 -4.25 9.11 25.07
C SER A 501 -5.40 10.06 25.42
N TYR A 502 -6.24 9.74 26.43
CA TYR A 502 -7.34 10.59 26.91
C TYR A 502 -7.21 10.97 28.39
N PRO A 503 -6.26 11.87 28.77
CA PRO A 503 -6.04 12.26 30.17
C PRO A 503 -7.29 12.80 30.89
N ALA A 504 -8.17 13.50 30.16
CA ALA A 504 -9.41 14.06 30.71
C ALA A 504 -10.43 13.01 31.16
N LEU A 505 -10.31 11.75 30.67
CA LEU A 505 -11.22 10.65 30.99
C LEU A 505 -10.70 9.74 32.10
N LEU A 506 -9.45 9.94 32.55
CA LEU A 506 -8.82 9.08 33.56
C LEU A 506 -9.54 9.12 34.91
N SER A 507 -10.13 10.28 35.26
CA SER A 507 -10.91 10.45 36.49
C SER A 507 -12.25 9.71 36.47
N ALA A 508 -12.73 9.29 35.30
CA ALA A 508 -13.96 8.52 35.17
C ALA A 508 -13.77 7.02 35.43
N LEU A 509 -12.51 6.53 35.47
CA LEU A 509 -12.22 5.12 35.70
C LEU A 509 -12.38 4.74 37.17
N SER A 510 -12.97 3.56 37.41
CA SER A 510 -13.19 3.05 38.76
C SER A 510 -11.90 2.57 39.44
N GLU A 511 -11.91 2.45 40.78
CA GLU A 511 -10.76 1.85 41.49
C GLU A 511 -10.51 0.39 41.10
N ARG A 512 -11.55 -0.37 40.72
CA ARG A 512 -11.40 -1.72 40.17
C ARG A 512 -10.58 -1.69 38.87
N THR A 513 -10.93 -0.78 37.97
CA THR A 513 -10.23 -0.56 36.70
C THR A 513 -8.76 -0.17 36.95
N TRP A 514 -8.52 0.73 37.91
CA TRP A 514 -7.15 1.14 38.26
C TRP A 514 -6.32 0.02 38.89
N ALA A 515 -6.91 -0.78 39.79
CA ALA A 515 -6.24 -1.95 40.37
C ALA A 515 -5.82 -2.93 39.27
N ARG A 516 -6.66 -3.09 38.24
CA ARG A 516 -6.32 -3.91 37.08
C ARG A 516 -5.21 -3.30 36.23
N ILE A 517 -5.23 -1.99 35.96
CA ILE A 517 -4.14 -1.29 35.26
C ILE A 517 -2.82 -1.40 36.03
N GLU A 518 -2.85 -1.28 37.36
CA GLU A 518 -1.67 -1.48 38.21
C GLU A 518 -1.13 -2.91 38.07
N PHE A 519 -2.01 -3.91 38.11
CA PHE A 519 -1.63 -5.30 37.85
C PHE A 519 -0.97 -5.47 36.48
N LEU A 520 -1.52 -4.88 35.41
CA LEU A 520 -0.89 -4.94 34.07
C LEU A 520 0.48 -4.25 34.03
N ALA A 521 0.66 -3.15 34.77
CA ALA A 521 1.95 -2.49 34.91
C ALA A 521 3.00 -3.40 35.59
N ARG A 522 2.58 -4.19 36.60
CA ARG A 522 3.43 -5.20 37.26
C ARG A 522 3.84 -6.33 36.32
N LEU A 523 3.00 -6.64 35.34
CA LEU A 523 3.31 -7.62 34.27
C LEU A 523 4.19 -7.03 33.15
N GLY A 524 4.63 -5.78 33.29
CA GLY A 524 5.57 -5.15 32.37
C GLY A 524 4.91 -4.37 31.23
N ASN A 525 3.60 -4.11 31.28
CA ASN A 525 2.93 -3.26 30.28
C ASN A 525 3.39 -1.79 30.43
N PRO A 526 4.13 -1.21 29.46
CA PRO A 526 4.65 0.15 29.57
C PRO A 526 3.55 1.22 29.51
N PHE A 527 2.48 0.98 28.75
CA PHE A 527 1.37 1.91 28.63
C PHE A 527 0.54 1.98 29.91
N ALA A 528 0.40 0.85 30.61
CA ALA A 528 -0.22 0.83 31.93
C ALA A 528 0.58 1.69 32.93
N LYS A 529 1.92 1.63 32.89
CA LYS A 529 2.80 2.51 33.69
C LYS A 529 2.58 3.99 33.33
N THR A 530 2.47 4.31 32.04
CA THR A 530 2.15 5.67 31.59
C THR A 530 0.80 6.16 32.12
N CYS A 531 -0.23 5.30 32.15
CA CYS A 531 -1.52 5.66 32.76
C CYS A 531 -1.37 6.03 34.24
N LEU A 532 -0.65 5.21 35.03
CA LEU A 532 -0.40 5.46 36.45
C LEU A 532 0.36 6.78 36.67
N GLN A 533 1.41 7.02 35.90
CA GLN A 533 2.21 8.26 35.97
C GLN A 533 1.37 9.50 35.71
N LYS A 534 0.46 9.45 34.72
CA LYS A 534 -0.42 10.58 34.35
C LYS A 534 -1.38 11.01 35.47
N ILE A 535 -1.72 10.10 36.38
CA ILE A 535 -2.57 10.39 37.55
C ILE A 535 -1.80 10.46 38.87
N GLY A 536 -0.46 10.41 38.82
CA GLY A 536 0.40 10.49 40.00
C GLY A 536 0.39 9.24 40.90
N ARG A 537 -0.02 8.06 40.40
CA ARG A 537 0.15 6.79 41.12
C ARG A 537 1.58 6.28 40.97
N ALA A 538 2.12 5.71 42.04
CA ALA A 538 3.47 5.14 42.03
C ALA A 538 3.56 3.93 41.07
N GLU A 539 4.72 3.75 40.44
CA GLU A 539 4.96 2.57 39.62
C GLU A 539 5.09 1.33 40.52
N PRO A 540 4.32 0.27 40.24
CA PRO A 540 4.32 -0.91 41.10
C PRO A 540 5.54 -1.79 40.84
N THR A 541 5.93 -2.58 41.83
CA THR A 541 7.04 -3.54 41.68
C THR A 541 6.67 -4.65 40.69
N PRO A 542 7.59 -5.04 39.78
CA PRO A 542 7.33 -6.12 38.83
C PRO A 542 6.88 -7.42 39.50
N HIS A 543 5.96 -8.15 38.87
CA HIS A 543 5.53 -9.45 39.37
C HIS A 543 6.69 -10.45 39.30
N PRO A 544 6.93 -11.27 40.35
CA PRO A 544 8.04 -12.23 40.35
C PRO A 544 7.87 -13.34 39.31
N ASP A 545 6.63 -13.66 38.92
CA ASP A 545 6.31 -14.66 37.91
C ASP A 545 5.34 -14.09 36.87
N VAL A 546 5.86 -13.28 35.94
CA VAL A 546 5.05 -12.66 34.89
C VAL A 546 4.48 -13.73 33.93
N ALA A 547 5.23 -14.80 33.66
CA ALA A 547 4.85 -15.79 32.68
C ALA A 547 3.61 -16.59 33.11
N SER A 548 3.56 -17.04 34.36
CA SER A 548 2.39 -17.77 34.88
C SER A 548 1.14 -16.89 34.93
N GLU A 549 1.27 -15.62 35.32
CA GLU A 549 0.14 -14.68 35.34
C GLU A 549 -0.42 -14.42 33.94
N LEU A 550 0.45 -14.25 32.94
CA LEU A 550 0.01 -14.08 31.56
C LEU A 550 -0.79 -15.29 31.07
N ILE A 551 -0.36 -16.52 31.40
CA ILE A 551 -1.11 -17.75 31.07
C ILE A 551 -2.52 -17.70 31.66
N THR A 552 -2.65 -17.31 32.94
CA THR A 552 -3.95 -17.18 33.61
C THR A 552 -4.83 -16.13 32.93
N ILE A 553 -4.27 -14.98 32.55
CA ILE A 553 -5.01 -13.91 31.86
C ILE A 553 -5.54 -14.37 30.50
N PHE A 554 -4.80 -15.22 29.80
CA PHE A 554 -5.16 -15.70 28.46
C PHE A 554 -6.11 -16.89 28.49
N ASP A 555 -6.37 -17.50 29.65
CA ASP A 555 -7.30 -18.61 29.79
C ASP A 555 -8.77 -18.12 29.75
N PRO A 556 -9.55 -18.50 28.72
CA PRO A 556 -10.95 -18.08 28.60
C PRO A 556 -11.89 -18.81 29.57
N SER A 557 -11.41 -19.83 30.31
CA SER A 557 -12.20 -20.53 31.34
C SER A 557 -12.23 -19.82 32.69
N GLN A 558 -11.35 -18.83 32.89
CA GLN A 558 -11.35 -18.01 34.09
C GLN A 558 -12.54 -17.02 34.06
N HIS A 559 -13.28 -16.98 35.15
CA HIS A 559 -14.37 -16.05 35.41
C HIS A 559 -14.16 -15.41 36.79
N ASP A 560 -14.51 -14.12 36.92
CA ASP A 560 -14.43 -13.37 38.19
C ASP A 560 -15.49 -13.86 39.20
#